data_AF-A0A7V7D4Y6-F1
#
_entry.id   AF-A0A7V7D4Y6-F1
#
_cell.length_a   1.000
_cell.length_b   1.000
_cell.length_c   1.000
_cell.angle_alpha   90.00
_cell.angle_beta   90.00
_cell.angle_gamma   90.00
#
_symmetry.space_group_name_H-M   'P 1'
#
loop_
_entity.id
_entity.type
_entity.pdbx_description
1 polymer ?
#
loop_
_entity_poly.entity_id
_entity_poly.type
_entity_poly.pdbx_seq_one_letter_code
_entity_poly.pdbx_strand_id
1 'polypeptide(L)' 'MRKEYDFSKGVRGKYAKKYKAGTNIVLLDPDVAKIFKTPTSVNQALRSLAKIIKAQKQKA' A
#
# COMPACT_ATOMS: atom_id res chain seq x y z
N MET A 1 -11.88 -23.71 -20.66
CA MET A 1 -12.20 -23.10 -19.34
C MET A 1 -12.52 -24.23 -18.38
N ARG A 2 -12.06 -24.20 -17.12
CA ARG A 2 -12.30 -25.33 -16.19
C ARG A 2 -13.76 -25.36 -15.74
N LYS A 3 -14.29 -26.54 -15.39
CA LYS A 3 -15.72 -26.74 -15.05
C LYS A 3 -16.16 -25.94 -13.83
N GLU A 4 -15.25 -25.68 -12.91
CA GLU A 4 -15.47 -24.94 -11.67
C GLU A 4 -15.63 -23.42 -11.86
N TYR A 5 -15.37 -22.90 -13.06
CA TYR A 5 -15.45 -21.47 -13.32
C TYR A 5 -16.81 -21.08 -13.91
N ASP A 6 -17.73 -20.65 -13.05
CA ASP A 6 -18.97 -19.99 -13.47
C ASP A 6 -18.76 -18.47 -13.58
N PHE A 7 -18.68 -17.97 -14.81
CA PHE A 7 -18.62 -16.54 -15.12
C PHE A 7 -19.96 -15.97 -15.61
N SER A 8 -21.08 -16.70 -15.49
CA SER A 8 -22.41 -16.23 -15.92
C SER A 8 -22.82 -14.90 -15.24
N LYS A 9 -22.32 -14.65 -14.04
CA LYS A 9 -22.52 -13.41 -13.26
C LYS A 9 -21.36 -12.41 -13.38
N GLY A 10 -20.44 -12.64 -14.32
CA GLY A 10 -19.25 -11.82 -14.53
C GLY A 10 -19.61 -10.42 -15.04
N VAL A 11 -19.06 -9.38 -14.41
CA VAL A 11 -19.22 -7.98 -14.85
C VAL A 11 -17.90 -7.49 -15.43
N ARG A 12 -17.91 -7.12 -16.72
CA ARG A 12 -16.72 -6.60 -17.40
C ARG A 12 -16.22 -5.34 -16.71
N GLY A 13 -14.95 -5.34 -16.31
CA GLY A 13 -14.32 -4.17 -15.70
C GLY A 13 -14.79 -3.86 -14.27
N LYS A 14 -15.38 -4.82 -13.53
CA LYS A 14 -15.85 -4.66 -12.14
C LYS A 14 -14.86 -3.92 -11.22
N TYR A 15 -13.56 -4.12 -11.42
CA TYR A 15 -12.49 -3.49 -10.64
C TYR A 15 -11.60 -2.55 -11.45
N ALA A 16 -11.86 -2.36 -12.75
CA ALA A 16 -11.00 -1.59 -13.64
C ALA A 16 -10.89 -0.12 -13.21
N LYS A 17 -11.99 0.47 -12.70
CA LYS A 17 -11.97 1.83 -12.14
C LYS A 17 -11.12 1.92 -10.87
N LYS A 18 -11.21 0.94 -9.96
CA LYS A 18 -10.41 0.88 -8.73
C LYS A 18 -8.93 0.70 -9.02
N TYR A 19 -8.60 -0.12 -10.02
CA TYR A 19 -7.23 -0.29 -10.48
C TYR A 19 -6.67 1.00 -11.09
N LYS A 20 -7.43 1.68 -11.97
CA LYS A 20 -7.03 2.96 -12.56
C LYS A 20 -6.92 4.12 -11.56
N ALA A 21 -7.70 4.10 -10.48
CA ALA A 21 -7.60 5.08 -9.40
C ALA A 21 -6.27 4.99 -8.63
N GLY A 22 -5.46 3.97 -8.90
CA GLY A 22 -4.27 3.66 -8.14
C GLY A 22 -4.62 2.90 -6.87
N THR A 23 -3.79 1.94 -6.53
CA THR A 23 -3.83 1.30 -5.21
C THR A 23 -3.02 2.14 -4.23
N ASN A 24 -3.54 2.35 -3.02
CA ASN A 24 -2.77 2.91 -1.90
C ASN A 24 -1.77 1.88 -1.32
N ILE A 25 -1.10 1.13 -2.21
CA ILE A 25 -0.14 0.08 -1.87
C ILE A 25 1.22 0.61 -2.30
N VAL A 26 2.08 0.86 -1.32
CA VAL A 26 3.47 1.22 -1.54
C VAL A 26 4.28 -0.06 -1.46
N LEU A 27 4.91 -0.43 -2.56
CA LEU A 27 5.88 -1.54 -2.57
C LEU A 27 7.16 -1.05 -1.88
N LEU A 28 7.63 -1.81 -0.90
CA LEU A 28 8.92 -1.56 -0.27
C LEU A 28 10.02 -2.27 -1.07
N ASP A 29 11.17 -1.64 -1.15
CA ASP A 29 12.35 -2.28 -1.71
C ASP A 29 12.77 -3.50 -0.87
N PRO A 30 13.40 -4.53 -1.47
CA PRO A 30 13.68 -5.79 -0.79
C PRO A 30 14.56 -5.66 0.45
N ASP A 31 15.48 -4.71 0.48
CA ASP A 31 16.32 -4.39 1.62
C ASP A 31 15.52 -3.75 2.76
N VAL A 32 14.61 -2.82 2.45
CA VAL A 32 13.71 -2.21 3.43
C VAL A 32 12.74 -3.25 4.01
N ALA A 33 12.21 -4.13 3.16
CA ALA A 33 11.32 -5.20 3.58
C ALA A 33 11.99 -6.24 4.51
N LYS A 34 13.32 -6.44 4.40
CA LYS A 34 14.08 -7.29 5.35
C LYS A 34 14.12 -6.71 6.75
N ILE A 35 14.13 -5.38 6.85
CA ILE A 35 14.16 -4.66 8.13
C ILE A 35 12.76 -4.63 8.76
N PHE A 36 11.74 -4.31 7.96
CA PHE A 36 10.37 -4.15 8.44
C PHE A 36 9.48 -5.35 8.09
N LYS A 37 9.27 -6.23 9.08
CA LYS A 37 8.47 -7.45 8.90
C LYS A 37 6.96 -7.22 8.94
N THR A 38 6.49 -6.07 9.44
CA THR A 38 5.05 -5.78 9.58
C THR A 38 4.69 -4.36 9.14
N PRO A 39 3.48 -4.14 8.59
CA PRO A 39 2.98 -2.80 8.27
C PRO A 39 2.96 -1.86 9.49
N THR A 40 2.67 -2.40 10.68
CA THR A 40 2.68 -1.64 11.93
C THR A 40 4.07 -1.06 12.21
N SER A 41 5.13 -1.85 12.04
CA SER A 41 6.52 -1.41 12.25
C SER A 41 6.94 -0.30 11.29
N VAL A 42 6.56 -0.41 10.01
CA VAL A 42 6.80 0.62 8.99
C VAL A 42 6.10 1.93 9.37
N ASN A 43 4.80 1.85 9.66
CA ASN A 43 3.99 3.03 9.97
C ASN A 43 4.47 3.75 11.24
N GLN A 44 4.89 3.00 12.25
CA GLN A 44 5.45 3.59 13.46
C GLN A 44 6.75 4.35 13.18
N ALA A 45 7.66 3.76 12.39
CA ALA A 45 8.92 4.42 12.02
C ALA A 45 8.66 5.72 11.24
N LEU A 46 7.79 5.67 10.22
CA LEU A 46 7.44 6.84 9.41
C LEU A 46 6.76 7.94 10.23
N ARG A 47 5.89 7.59 11.19
CA ARG A 47 5.27 8.57 12.10
C ARG A 47 6.28 9.24 13.02
N SER A 48 7.25 8.49 13.53
CA SER A 48 8.33 9.06 14.35
C SER A 48 9.20 10.02 13.54
N LEU A 49 9.54 9.66 12.30
CA LEU A 49 10.27 10.53 11.39
C LEU A 49 9.48 11.81 11.06
N ALA A 50 8.18 11.68 10.80
CA ALA A 50 7.31 12.83 10.52
C ALA A 50 7.28 13.84 11.69
N LYS A 51 7.29 13.37 12.95
CA LYS A 51 7.37 14.25 14.13
C LYS A 51 8.67 15.05 14.14
N ILE A 52 9.80 14.42 13.85
CA ILE A 52 11.12 15.08 13.81
C ILE A 52 11.14 16.14 12.70
N ILE A 53 10.70 15.78 11.49
CA ILE A 53 10.62 16.72 10.35
C ILE A 53 9.75 17.93 10.70
N LYS A 54 8.58 17.70 11.32
CA LYS A 54 7.68 18.78 11.73
C LYS A 54 8.32 19.70 12.76
N ALA A 55 9.04 19.15 13.75
CA ALA A 55 9.73 19.93 14.76
C ALA A 55 10.87 20.77 14.15
N GLN A 56 11.62 20.24 13.19
CA GLN A 56 12.66 20.98 12.47
C GLN A 56 12.06 22.16 11.67
N LYS A 57 10.95 21.93 10.97
CA LYS A 57 10.27 22.97 10.18
C LYS A 57 9.70 24.11 11.04
N GLN A 58 9.40 23.87 12.31
CA GLN A 58 8.92 24.90 13.24
C GLN A 58 10.04 25.74 13.87
N LYS A 59 11.29 25.26 13.77
CA LYS A 59 12.47 25.94 14.31
C LYS A 59 13.15 26.84 13.26
N ALA A 60 12.79 26.68 11.99
CA ALA A 60 13.17 27.54 10.87
C ALA A 60 12.12 28.63 10.67
#